data_AF-X1KLE9-F1
#
_entry.id   AF-X1KLE9-F1
#
_cell.length_a   1.000
_cell.length_b   1.000
_cell.length_c   1.000
_cell.angle_alpha   90.00
_cell.angle_beta   90.00
_cell.angle_gamma   90.00
#
_symmetry.space_group_name_H-M   'P 1'
#
loop_
_entity.id
_entity.type
_entity.pdbx_description
1 polymer ?
#
loop_
_entity_poly.entity_id
_entity_poly.type
_entity_poly.pdbx_seq_one_letter_code
_entity_poly.pdbx_strand_id
1 'polypeptide(L)'
;RILIKNYFSQPLALKLTLKVDADYLDIFQVRNYVKEKRLGTILNPSKAKNGIVLGYLGKDGLRRETELKILTGEGEIYKDRIELSFKLEHKQEKELTIGIMPRIEGQKLINKNIISFEGAQKKLRSNYKKWEKDSLIIKTDNENFNRLINRSLSDLKLLLTDLGEGFIPIAGIPWYAVPFGRDSIITS
;
A
#
# COMPACT_ATOMS: atom_id res chain seq x y z
N ARG A 1 6.53 -3.21 6.65
CA ARG A 1 7.80 -3.58 7.31
C ARG A 1 7.52 -3.80 8.78
N ILE A 2 8.08 -4.86 9.36
CA ILE A 2 7.92 -5.25 10.76
C ILE A 2 9.33 -5.36 11.35
N LEU A 3 9.58 -4.66 12.46
CA LEU A 3 10.84 -4.72 13.19
C LEU A 3 10.61 -5.43 14.52
N ILE A 4 11.44 -6.41 14.82
CA ILE A 4 11.38 -7.17 16.07
C ILE A 4 12.72 -6.98 16.76
N LYS A 5 12.69 -6.51 18.01
CA LYS A 5 13.90 -6.19 18.78
C LYS A 5 13.80 -6.76 20.19
N ASN A 6 14.87 -7.42 20.63
CA ASN A 6 14.98 -7.91 21.99
C ASN A 6 15.61 -6.84 22.90
N TYR A 7 14.85 -6.37 23.90
CA TYR A 7 15.36 -5.46 24.94
C TYR A 7 15.73 -6.17 26.25
N PHE A 8 15.40 -7.45 26.42
CA PHE A 8 15.79 -8.23 27.58
C PHE A 8 17.30 -8.47 27.59
N SER A 9 17.89 -8.60 28.78
CA SER A 9 19.32 -8.88 28.96
C SER A 9 19.75 -10.28 28.52
N GLN A 10 18.78 -11.19 28.29
CA GLN A 10 19.02 -12.57 27.89
C GLN A 10 18.52 -12.86 26.46
N PRO A 11 19.05 -13.90 25.79
CA PRO A 11 18.57 -14.32 24.47
C PRO A 11 17.12 -14.78 24.53
N LEU A 12 16.31 -14.37 23.54
CA LEU A 12 14.90 -14.72 23.45
C LEU A 12 14.61 -15.49 22.16
N ALA A 13 14.02 -16.68 22.30
CA ALA A 13 13.43 -17.41 21.19
C ALA A 13 11.94 -17.07 21.09
N LEU A 14 11.47 -16.68 19.91
CA LEU A 14 10.07 -16.33 19.67
C LEU A 14 9.57 -16.81 18.31
N LYS A 15 8.28 -17.10 18.25
CA LYS A 15 7.56 -17.44 17.02
C LYS A 15 6.53 -16.36 16.72
N LEU A 16 6.59 -15.78 15.52
CA LEU A 16 5.63 -14.82 15.00
C LEU A 16 4.79 -15.49 13.91
N THR A 17 3.46 -15.44 14.05
CA THR A 17 2.53 -15.91 13.03
C THR A 17 1.78 -14.72 12.44
N LEU A 18 1.94 -14.51 11.13
CA LEU A 18 1.20 -13.51 10.37
C LEU A 18 0.05 -14.23 9.65
N LYS A 19 -1.18 -14.04 10.13
CA LYS A 19 -2.40 -14.47 9.41
C LYS A 19 -2.82 -13.38 8.44
N VAL A 20 -3.26 -13.78 7.26
CA VAL A 20 -3.55 -12.85 6.17
C VAL A 20 -4.92 -13.16 5.58
N ASP A 21 -5.68 -12.11 5.32
CA ASP A 21 -7.02 -12.20 4.74
C ASP A 21 -7.31 -10.93 3.93
N ALA A 22 -8.29 -11.01 3.05
CA ALA A 22 -8.79 -9.91 2.25
C ALA A 22 -10.29 -10.12 2.05
N ASP A 23 -11.10 -9.18 2.51
CA ASP A 23 -12.56 -9.29 2.51
C ASP A 23 -13.18 -9.06 1.12
N TYR A 24 -12.45 -8.36 0.25
CA TYR A 24 -12.85 -7.89 -1.09
C TYR A 24 -14.19 -7.15 -1.11
N LEU A 25 -14.55 -6.50 -0.01
CA LEU A 25 -15.80 -5.74 0.08
C LEU A 25 -15.65 -4.42 -0.66
N ASP A 26 -16.63 -4.10 -1.50
CA ASP A 26 -16.73 -2.76 -2.06
C ASP A 26 -17.29 -1.78 -1.01
N ILE A 27 -17.08 -0.49 -1.26
CA ILE A 27 -17.45 0.57 -0.31
C ILE A 27 -18.96 0.69 -0.08
N PHE A 28 -19.82 0.33 -1.04
CA PHE A 28 -21.26 0.30 -0.87
C PHE A 28 -21.68 -0.85 0.05
N GLN A 29 -20.97 -1.97 0.03
CA GLN A 29 -21.17 -3.05 0.99
C GLN A 29 -20.70 -2.65 2.39
N VAL A 30 -19.52 -2.02 2.51
CA VAL A 30 -19.02 -1.50 3.79
C VAL A 30 -19.98 -0.44 4.37
N ARG A 31 -20.61 0.37 3.51
CA ARG A 31 -21.63 1.38 3.89
C ARG A 31 -23.05 0.82 4.01
N ASN A 32 -23.24 -0.48 3.80
CA ASN A 32 -24.53 -1.15 3.90
C ASN A 32 -25.60 -0.59 2.93
N TYR A 33 -25.18 -0.04 1.79
CA TYR A 33 -26.06 0.39 0.69
C TYR A 33 -26.49 -0.78 -0.20
N VAL A 34 -25.77 -1.90 -0.12
CA VAL A 34 -26.08 -3.16 -0.81
C VAL A 34 -26.52 -4.16 0.25
N LYS A 35 -27.65 -4.85 0.02
CA LYS A 35 -28.19 -5.85 0.98
C LYS A 35 -27.37 -7.13 0.99
N GLU A 36 -26.78 -7.49 -0.15
CA GLU A 36 -25.90 -8.64 -0.29
C GLU A 36 -24.60 -8.42 0.49
N LYS A 37 -24.31 -9.34 1.42
CA LYS A 37 -23.06 -9.33 2.21
C LYS A 37 -21.80 -9.44 1.34
N ARG A 38 -21.88 -10.08 0.17
CA ARG A 38 -20.79 -10.20 -0.80
C ARG A 38 -21.33 -10.22 -2.23
N LEU A 39 -20.75 -9.40 -3.11
CA LEU A 39 -21.13 -9.36 -4.52
C LEU A 39 -20.48 -10.47 -5.38
N GLY A 40 -19.44 -11.13 -4.87
CA GLY A 40 -18.73 -12.21 -5.55
C GLY A 40 -18.30 -13.34 -4.63
N THR A 41 -17.29 -14.12 -5.04
CA THR A 41 -16.87 -15.33 -4.35
C THR A 41 -15.41 -15.25 -3.93
N ILE A 42 -15.13 -15.41 -2.63
CA ILE A 42 -13.76 -15.60 -2.15
C ILE A 42 -13.25 -16.95 -2.62
N LEU A 43 -12.06 -16.95 -3.20
CA LEU A 43 -11.36 -18.14 -3.63
C LEU A 43 -10.45 -18.61 -2.49
N ASN A 44 -10.25 -19.92 -2.41
CA ASN A 44 -9.35 -20.49 -1.41
C ASN A 44 -7.94 -19.89 -1.54
N PRO A 45 -7.33 -19.43 -0.43
CA PRO A 45 -5.94 -19.00 -0.44
C PRO A 45 -5.01 -20.09 -0.96
N SER A 46 -4.01 -19.68 -1.72
CA SER A 46 -3.03 -20.59 -2.30
C SER A 46 -1.61 -20.17 -1.93
N LYS A 47 -0.74 -21.17 -1.77
CA LYS A 47 0.68 -20.96 -1.51
C LYS A 47 1.39 -20.62 -2.83
N ALA A 48 2.15 -19.54 -2.82
CA ALA A 48 3.10 -19.18 -3.87
C ALA A 48 4.54 -19.42 -3.39
N LYS A 49 5.51 -19.31 -4.31
CA LYS A 49 6.93 -19.61 -4.05
C LYS A 49 7.48 -18.89 -2.81
N ASN A 50 7.22 -17.58 -2.69
CA ASN A 50 7.68 -16.74 -1.58
C ASN A 50 6.52 -15.96 -0.94
N GLY A 51 5.32 -16.56 -0.90
CA GLY A 51 4.14 -15.78 -0.55
C GLY A 51 2.81 -16.52 -0.52
N ILE A 52 1.76 -15.74 -0.31
CA ILE A 52 0.38 -16.19 -0.27
C ILE A 52 -0.40 -15.42 -1.32
N VAL A 53 -1.26 -16.11 -2.06
CA VAL A 53 -2.21 -15.47 -2.98
C VAL A 53 -3.61 -15.66 -2.42
N LEU A 54 -4.24 -14.54 -2.09
CA LEU A 54 -5.66 -14.45 -1.79
C LEU A 54 -6.40 -14.15 -3.09
N GLY A 55 -7.53 -14.80 -3.34
CA GLY A 55 -8.26 -14.64 -4.60
C GLY A 55 -9.74 -14.30 -4.39
N TYR A 56 -10.33 -13.63 -5.36
CA TYR A 56 -11.73 -13.27 -5.40
C TYR A 56 -12.24 -13.24 -6.84
N LEU A 57 -13.36 -13.87 -7.10
CA LEU A 57 -14.09 -13.79 -8.36
C LEU A 57 -15.23 -12.79 -8.20
N GLY A 58 -15.14 -11.65 -8.88
CA GLY A 58 -16.18 -10.63 -8.83
C GLY A 58 -17.43 -11.03 -9.60
N LYS A 59 -18.55 -10.34 -9.34
CA LYS A 59 -19.82 -10.50 -10.08
C LYS A 59 -19.66 -10.21 -11.58
N ASP A 60 -18.67 -9.38 -11.91
CA ASP A 60 -18.26 -9.03 -13.27
C ASP A 60 -17.48 -10.15 -13.97
N GLY A 61 -17.27 -11.30 -13.31
CA GLY A 61 -16.50 -12.42 -13.83
C GLY A 61 -14.99 -12.20 -13.79
N LEU A 62 -14.52 -11.03 -13.31
CA LEU A 62 -13.10 -10.73 -13.26
C LEU A 62 -12.46 -11.29 -11.99
N ARG A 63 -11.36 -12.02 -12.17
CA ARG A 63 -10.54 -12.50 -11.06
C ARG A 63 -9.66 -11.37 -10.50
N ARG A 64 -9.71 -11.20 -9.19
CA ARG A 64 -8.90 -10.27 -8.41
C ARG A 64 -8.05 -11.06 -7.44
N GLU A 65 -6.79 -10.68 -7.31
CA GLU A 65 -5.84 -11.36 -6.43
C GLU A 65 -5.08 -10.34 -5.59
N THR A 66 -4.79 -10.72 -4.35
CA THR A 66 -3.86 -10.00 -3.48
C THR A 66 -2.70 -10.94 -3.19
N GLU A 67 -1.57 -10.68 -3.82
CA GLU A 67 -0.36 -11.46 -3.61
C GLU A 67 0.47 -10.82 -2.49
N LEU A 68 0.70 -11.57 -1.43
CA LEU A 68 1.60 -11.21 -0.35
C LEU A 68 2.94 -11.90 -0.58
N LYS A 69 4.05 -11.16 -0.60
CA LYS A 69 5.41 -11.72 -0.71
C LYS A 69 6.29 -11.34 0.45
N ILE A 70 7.07 -12.30 0.91
CA ILE A 70 8.23 -12.03 1.77
C ILE A 70 9.32 -11.44 0.88
N LEU A 71 9.66 -10.17 1.11
CA LEU A 71 10.69 -9.43 0.36
C LEU A 71 12.07 -9.53 1.03
N THR A 72 12.08 -9.59 2.36
CA THR A 72 13.29 -9.78 3.18
C THR A 72 12.97 -10.73 4.32
N GLY A 73 13.95 -11.53 4.74
CA GLY A 73 13.78 -12.55 5.77
C GLY A 73 13.30 -13.90 5.23
N GLU A 74 13.11 -14.84 6.14
CA GLU A 74 12.73 -16.23 5.84
C GLU A 74 11.63 -16.67 6.81
N GLY A 75 10.68 -17.48 6.32
CA GLY A 75 9.57 -17.99 7.09
C GLY A 75 8.90 -19.17 6.39
N GLU A 76 8.22 -19.98 7.19
CA GLU A 76 7.40 -21.07 6.69
C GLU A 76 6.07 -20.53 6.18
N ILE A 77 5.83 -20.73 4.89
CA ILE A 77 4.64 -20.25 4.21
C ILE A 77 3.59 -21.36 4.15
N TYR A 78 2.41 -21.06 4.67
CA TYR A 78 1.20 -21.86 4.55
C TYR A 78 0.20 -21.16 3.61
N LYS A 79 -0.99 -21.74 3.42
CA LYS A 79 -2.01 -21.15 2.54
C LYS A 79 -2.59 -19.84 3.10
N ASP A 80 -2.69 -19.72 4.42
CA ASP A 80 -3.43 -18.65 5.12
C ASP A 80 -2.57 -17.86 6.12
N ARG A 81 -1.30 -18.26 6.29
CA ARG A 81 -0.39 -17.66 7.27
C ARG A 81 1.08 -17.84 6.91
N ILE A 82 1.90 -16.97 7.46
CA ILE A 82 3.36 -17.05 7.43
C ILE A 82 3.84 -17.21 8.86
N GLU A 83 4.66 -18.23 9.12
CA GLU A 83 5.24 -18.48 10.43
C GLU A 83 6.74 -18.20 10.40
N LEU A 84 7.22 -17.45 11.38
CA LEU A 84 8.59 -16.97 11.46
C LEU A 84 9.14 -17.32 12.84
N SER A 85 10.32 -17.92 12.87
CA SER A 85 11.00 -18.29 14.11
C SER A 85 12.28 -17.48 14.24
N PHE A 86 12.47 -16.84 15.38
CA PHE A 86 13.64 -16.01 15.66
C PHE A 86 14.29 -16.44 16.96
N LYS A 87 15.61 -16.33 17.00
CA LYS A 87 16.39 -16.26 18.23
C LYS A 87 17.13 -14.92 18.22
N LEU A 88 16.85 -14.06 19.19
CA LEU A 88 17.39 -12.71 19.27
C LEU A 88 18.21 -12.53 20.54
N GLU A 89 19.47 -12.15 20.38
CA GLU A 89 20.36 -11.73 21.48
C GLU A 89 19.96 -10.36 22.04
N HIS A 90 20.51 -9.95 23.20
CA HIS A 90 20.24 -8.63 23.77
C HIS A 90 20.53 -7.51 22.76
N LYS A 91 19.58 -6.57 22.59
CA LYS A 91 19.60 -5.46 21.62
C LYS A 91 19.63 -5.87 20.15
N GLN A 92 19.61 -7.16 19.83
CA GLN A 92 19.53 -7.62 18.44
C GLN A 92 18.14 -7.32 17.88
N GLU A 93 18.13 -6.96 16.60
CA GLU A 93 16.92 -6.74 15.83
C GLU A 93 16.89 -7.60 14.56
N LYS A 94 15.68 -7.95 14.15
CA LYS A 94 15.39 -8.56 12.86
C LYS A 94 14.29 -7.76 12.17
N GLU A 95 14.49 -7.55 10.89
CA GLU A 95 13.53 -6.87 10.02
C GLU A 95 12.89 -7.88 9.07
N LEU A 96 11.57 -7.77 8.91
CA LEU A 96 10.78 -8.47 7.91
C LEU A 96 10.05 -7.45 7.04
N THR A 97 10.19 -7.57 5.72
CA THR A 97 9.40 -6.79 4.78
C THR A 97 8.45 -7.69 4.00
N ILE A 98 7.16 -7.41 4.12
CA ILE A 98 6.09 -8.03 3.34
C ILE A 98 5.61 -7.03 2.28
N GLY A 99 5.64 -7.45 1.02
CA GLY A 99 5.01 -6.76 -0.10
C GLY A 99 3.58 -7.24 -0.28
N ILE A 100 2.65 -6.30 -0.53
CA ILE A 100 1.25 -6.60 -0.84
C ILE A 100 0.98 -6.05 -2.23
N MET A 101 0.63 -6.93 -3.16
CA MET A 101 0.47 -6.60 -4.57
C MET A 101 -0.94 -6.99 -5.02
N PRO A 102 -1.87 -6.03 -5.12
CA PRO A 102 -3.15 -6.27 -5.76
C PRO A 102 -2.96 -6.51 -7.26
N ARG A 103 -3.77 -7.39 -7.82
CA ARG A 103 -3.79 -7.75 -9.23
C ARG A 103 -5.23 -7.94 -9.69
N ILE A 104 -5.50 -7.53 -10.92
CA ILE A 104 -6.75 -7.80 -11.61
C ILE A 104 -6.40 -8.58 -12.88
N GLU A 105 -7.21 -9.57 -13.22
CA GLU A 105 -7.10 -10.32 -14.46
C GLU A 105 -6.96 -9.39 -15.68
N GLY A 106 -6.05 -9.73 -16.59
CA GLY A 106 -5.74 -8.91 -17.76
C GLY A 106 -4.78 -7.72 -17.50
N GLN A 107 -4.52 -7.36 -16.23
CA GLN A 107 -3.60 -6.27 -15.92
C GLN A 107 -2.14 -6.74 -16.05
N LYS A 108 -1.37 -6.12 -16.97
CA LYS A 108 0.07 -6.35 -17.06
C LYS A 108 0.77 -5.75 -15.85
N LEU A 109 1.70 -6.49 -15.25
CA LEU A 109 2.58 -5.97 -14.20
C LEU A 109 3.50 -4.91 -14.80
N ILE A 110 3.23 -3.63 -14.50
CA ILE A 110 3.99 -2.48 -15.01
C ILE A 110 5.40 -2.46 -14.42
N ASN A 111 5.62 -3.01 -13.21
CA ASN A 111 6.92 -3.09 -12.58
C ASN A 111 7.21 -4.51 -12.08
N LYS A 112 8.10 -5.23 -12.77
CA LYS A 112 8.59 -6.55 -12.34
C LYS A 112 9.65 -6.48 -11.24
N ASN A 113 10.33 -5.33 -11.11
CA ASN A 113 11.43 -5.18 -10.18
C ASN A 113 10.92 -4.68 -8.83
N ILE A 114 10.87 -5.59 -7.87
CA ILE A 114 10.65 -5.23 -6.46
C ILE A 114 11.92 -4.55 -5.96
N ILE A 115 11.81 -3.27 -5.62
CA ILE A 115 12.89 -2.49 -5.02
C ILE A 115 12.83 -2.58 -3.49
N SER A 116 13.95 -2.33 -2.82
CA SER A 116 13.96 -2.25 -1.35
C SER A 116 13.03 -1.15 -0.84
N PHE A 117 12.61 -1.25 0.42
CA PHE A 117 11.79 -0.24 1.06
C PHE A 117 12.46 1.14 1.01
N GLU A 118 13.76 1.20 1.28
CA GLU A 118 14.59 2.41 1.23
C GLU A 118 14.64 2.97 -0.19
N GLY A 119 14.80 2.10 -1.20
CA GLY A 119 14.75 2.48 -2.60
C GLY A 119 13.40 3.07 -2.99
N ALA A 120 12.30 2.45 -2.57
CA ALA A 120 10.94 2.93 -2.81
C ALA A 120 10.70 4.28 -2.12
N GLN A 121 11.09 4.42 -0.85
CA GLN A 121 10.96 5.65 -0.10
C GLN A 121 11.80 6.78 -0.71
N LYS A 122 13.04 6.50 -1.13
CA LYS A 122 13.91 7.48 -1.80
C LYS A 122 13.31 7.93 -3.13
N LYS A 123 12.82 6.99 -3.94
CA LYS A 123 12.16 7.29 -5.22
C LYS A 123 10.90 8.14 -5.00
N LEU A 124 10.07 7.80 -4.02
CA LEU A 124 8.88 8.58 -3.65
C LEU A 124 9.25 10.00 -3.23
N ARG A 125 10.19 10.16 -2.29
CA ARG A 125 10.67 11.48 -1.84
C ARG A 125 11.26 12.30 -2.97
N SER A 126 12.04 11.67 -3.85
CA SER A 126 12.62 12.36 -5.02
C SER A 126 11.54 12.82 -6.00
N ASN A 127 10.48 12.02 -6.20
CA ASN A 127 9.35 12.40 -7.05
C ASN A 127 8.61 13.62 -6.48
N TYR A 128 8.30 13.59 -5.17
CA TYR A 128 7.68 14.74 -4.48
C TYR A 128 8.55 15.99 -4.57
N LYS A 129 9.85 15.89 -4.26
CA LYS A 129 10.78 17.04 -4.37
C LYS A 129 10.90 17.59 -5.78
N LYS A 130 10.88 16.72 -6.79
CA LYS A 130 10.91 17.16 -8.19
C LYS A 130 9.65 17.94 -8.52
N TRP A 131 8.48 17.38 -8.20
CA TRP A 131 7.20 18.03 -8.45
C TRP A 131 7.09 19.38 -7.73
N GLU A 132 7.55 19.47 -6.47
CA GLU A 132 7.57 20.71 -5.70
C GLU A 132 8.46 21.78 -6.34
N LYS A 133 9.64 21.39 -6.86
CA LYS A 133 10.54 22.30 -7.60
C LYS A 133 9.97 22.77 -8.93
N ASP A 134 9.18 21.93 -9.59
CA ASP A 134 8.52 22.24 -10.86
C ASP A 134 7.21 23.05 -10.63
N SER A 135 6.83 23.30 -9.37
CA SER A 135 5.63 24.07 -8.98
C SER A 135 5.98 25.52 -8.60
N LEU A 136 4.95 26.38 -8.47
CA LEU A 136 5.13 27.73 -7.94
C LEU A 136 5.61 27.70 -6.48
N ILE A 137 6.73 28.36 -6.20
CA ILE A 137 7.29 28.50 -4.85
C ILE A 137 6.93 29.88 -4.32
N ILE A 138 6.13 29.92 -3.25
CA ILE A 138 5.79 31.15 -2.52
C ILE A 138 6.58 31.16 -1.21
N LYS A 139 7.33 32.23 -0.98
CA LYS A 139 8.08 32.44 0.27
C LYS A 139 7.77 33.81 0.84
N THR A 140 7.45 33.84 2.13
CA THR A 140 7.17 35.05 2.90
C THR A 140 8.09 35.14 4.10
N ASP A 141 8.07 36.27 4.79
CA ASP A 141 8.71 36.49 6.10
C ASP A 141 7.93 35.85 7.27
N ASN A 142 6.75 35.26 7.00
CA ASN A 142 5.93 34.58 7.99
C ASN A 142 6.06 33.05 7.89
N GLU A 143 6.77 32.45 8.84
CA GLU A 143 7.00 31.00 8.90
C GLU A 143 5.73 30.17 9.04
N ASN A 144 4.68 30.69 9.70
CA ASN A 144 3.40 29.97 9.79
C ASN A 144 2.71 29.90 8.43
N PHE A 145 2.73 31.01 7.70
CA PHE A 145 2.14 31.07 6.36
C PHE A 145 2.91 30.19 5.37
N ASN A 146 4.25 30.21 5.42
CA ASN A 146 5.09 29.30 4.65
C ASN A 146 4.75 27.82 4.93
N ARG A 147 4.55 27.44 6.20
CA ARG A 147 4.15 26.06 6.56
C ARG A 147 2.77 25.69 6.00
N LEU A 148 1.81 26.61 6.03
CA LEU A 148 0.48 26.40 5.46
C LEU A 148 0.58 26.13 3.95
N ILE A 149 1.26 27.00 3.20
CA ILE A 149 1.42 26.84 1.74
C ILE A 149 2.12 25.53 1.39
N ASN A 150 3.23 25.20 2.06
CA ASN A 150 3.98 23.96 1.80
C ASN A 150 3.14 22.70 2.08
N ARG A 151 2.31 22.74 3.14
CA ARG A 151 1.35 21.66 3.42
C ARG A 151 0.29 21.58 2.33
N SER A 152 -0.33 22.69 1.96
CA SER A 152 -1.35 22.73 0.89
C SER A 152 -0.83 22.20 -0.45
N LEU A 153 0.40 22.53 -0.84
CA LEU A 153 1.04 21.98 -2.04
C LEU A 153 1.24 20.45 -1.95
N SER A 154 1.73 19.98 -0.80
CA SER A 154 1.93 18.54 -0.57
C SER A 154 0.62 17.76 -0.60
N ASP A 155 -0.44 18.34 -0.03
CA ASP A 155 -1.77 17.74 0.01
C ASP A 155 -2.39 17.75 -1.39
N LEU A 156 -2.18 18.79 -2.20
CA LEU A 156 -2.61 18.80 -3.61
C LEU A 156 -1.91 17.70 -4.41
N LYS A 157 -0.60 17.52 -4.25
CA LYS A 157 0.15 16.44 -4.92
C LYS A 157 -0.39 15.06 -4.57
N LEU A 158 -0.81 14.85 -3.32
CA LEU A 158 -1.37 13.59 -2.87
C LEU A 158 -2.67 13.24 -3.63
N LEU A 159 -3.44 14.25 -4.02
CA LEU A 159 -4.69 14.08 -4.77
C LEU A 159 -4.46 13.86 -6.28
N LEU A 160 -3.28 14.19 -6.81
CA LEU A 160 -3.00 14.05 -8.23
C LEU A 160 -2.75 12.57 -8.61
N THR A 161 -3.53 12.08 -9.56
CA THR A 161 -3.33 10.76 -10.18
C THR A 161 -3.19 10.91 -11.68
N ASP A 162 -2.22 10.22 -12.25
CA ASP A 162 -2.07 10.11 -13.71
C ASP A 162 -2.95 8.96 -14.21
N LEU A 163 -3.97 9.30 -15.00
CA LEU A 163 -4.90 8.35 -15.60
C LEU A 163 -4.51 7.95 -17.03
N GLY A 164 -3.31 8.33 -17.49
CA GLY A 164 -2.78 8.03 -18.83
C GLY A 164 -2.70 9.26 -19.74
N GLU A 165 -3.43 10.34 -19.41
CA GLU A 165 -3.49 11.60 -20.16
C GLU A 165 -2.92 12.78 -19.33
N GLY A 166 -2.20 12.48 -18.24
CA GLY A 166 -1.65 13.47 -17.33
C GLY A 166 -2.30 13.46 -15.94
N PHE A 167 -1.74 14.29 -15.06
CA PHE A 167 -2.16 14.36 -13.66
C PHE A 167 -3.43 15.18 -13.52
N ILE A 168 -4.44 14.59 -12.88
CA ILE A 168 -5.68 15.26 -12.50
C ILE A 168 -5.95 15.03 -11.01
N PRO A 169 -6.44 16.03 -10.25
CA PRO A 169 -6.86 15.79 -8.88
C PRO A 169 -8.05 14.83 -8.87
N ILE A 170 -7.91 13.77 -8.07
CA ILE A 170 -9.00 12.89 -7.70
C ILE A 170 -9.36 13.16 -6.25
N ALA A 171 -10.66 13.25 -5.98
CA ALA A 171 -11.18 13.47 -4.64
C ALA A 171 -12.18 12.37 -4.29
N GLY A 172 -12.23 12.00 -3.02
CA GLY A 172 -13.11 10.96 -2.52
C GLY A 172 -12.47 10.13 -1.41
N ILE A 173 -13.18 9.12 -0.97
CA ILE A 173 -12.67 8.10 -0.06
C ILE A 173 -11.83 7.07 -0.84
N PRO A 174 -10.88 6.38 -0.19
CA PRO A 174 -10.19 5.24 -0.80
C PRO A 174 -11.20 4.31 -1.49
N TRP A 175 -10.86 3.85 -2.71
CA TRP A 175 -11.71 3.03 -3.59
C TRP A 175 -12.92 3.71 -4.26
N TYR A 176 -13.14 5.01 -4.03
CA TYR A 176 -14.16 5.82 -4.72
C TYR A 176 -13.66 7.25 -5.02
N ALA A 177 -12.38 7.36 -5.34
CA ALA A 177 -11.80 8.62 -5.80
C ALA A 177 -11.98 8.73 -7.31
N VAL A 178 -12.58 9.83 -7.76
CA VAL A 178 -12.86 10.10 -9.17
C VAL A 178 -12.32 11.48 -9.54
N PRO A 179 -12.05 11.76 -10.82
CA PRO A 179 -11.76 13.10 -11.29
C PRO A 179 -12.89 14.07 -10.91
N PHE A 180 -12.55 15.18 -10.26
CA PHE A 180 -13.51 16.22 -9.89
C PHE A 180 -13.32 17.44 -10.77
N GLY A 181 -14.25 17.68 -11.70
CA GLY A 181 -14.10 18.72 -12.75
C GLY A 181 -13.93 20.14 -12.20
N ARG A 182 -14.75 20.56 -11.23
CA ARG A 182 -14.63 21.87 -10.59
C ARG A 182 -13.26 22.03 -9.92
N ASP A 183 -12.88 21.05 -9.13
CA ASP A 183 -11.66 21.11 -8.33
C ASP A 183 -10.44 21.10 -9.26
N SER A 184 -10.52 20.32 -10.35
CA SER A 184 -9.53 20.36 -11.44
C SER A 184 -9.38 21.76 -12.01
N ILE A 185 -10.47 22.43 -12.43
CA ILE A 185 -10.40 23.80 -12.97
C ILE A 185 -9.74 24.78 -12.00
N ILE A 186 -9.95 24.63 -10.70
CA ILE A 186 -9.37 25.52 -9.68
C ILE A 186 -7.87 25.25 -9.48
N THR A 187 -7.41 24.01 -9.67
CA THR A 187 -6.05 23.58 -9.32
C THR A 187 -5.12 23.30 -10.52
N SER A 188 -5.65 23.31 -11.74
CA SER A 188 -4.90 23.09 -12.99
C SER A 188 -4.03 24.28 -13.39
#